data_AF-A0AA37HKJ5-F1
#
_entry.id   AF-A0AA37HKJ5-F1
#
_cell.length_a   1.000
_cell.length_b   1.000
_cell.length_c   1.000
_cell.angle_alpha   90.00
_cell.angle_beta   90.00
_cell.angle_gamma   90.00
#
_symmetry.space_group_name_H-M   'P 1'
#
loop_
_entity.id
_entity.type
_entity.pdbx_description
1 polymer ?
#
loop_
_entity_poly.entity_id
_entity_poly.type
_entity_poly.pdbx_seq_one_letter_code
_entity_poly.pdbx_strand_id
1 'polypeptide(L)' 'MGTDIDDDTTWLVRTLAQEPAGSDAAVALMVERLRRMEEEARLGGASRQALQKIMSARRVLGDPADFGTVPTAFSPE' A
#
# COMPACT_ATOMS: atom_id res chain seq x y z
N MET A 1 -8.42 5.67 -22.65
CA MET A 1 -7.03 6.03 -22.28
C MET A 1 -6.77 5.33 -20.96
N GLY A 2 -6.58 4.01 -21.02
CA GLY A 2 -6.35 3.19 -19.84
C GLY A 2 -4.86 3.26 -19.52
N THR A 3 -4.50 3.90 -18.42
CA THR A 3 -3.15 3.82 -17.88
C THR A 3 -2.91 2.36 -17.53
N ASP A 4 -2.02 1.75 -18.31
CA ASP A 4 -1.65 0.35 -18.22
C ASP A 4 -0.96 0.13 -16.88
N ILE A 5 -1.72 -0.36 -15.90
CA ILE A 5 -1.23 -0.64 -14.53
C ILE A 5 0.00 -1.57 -14.59
N ASP A 6 0.11 -2.36 -15.65
CA ASP A 6 1.22 -3.25 -15.90
C ASP A 6 2.51 -2.49 -16.27
N ASP A 7 2.42 -1.36 -16.95
CA ASP A 7 3.58 -0.52 -17.28
C ASP A 7 4.13 0.21 -16.05
N ASP A 8 3.25 0.76 -15.21
CA ASP A 8 3.63 1.41 -13.96
C ASP A 8 4.26 0.41 -12.98
N THR A 9 3.71 -0.81 -12.94
CA THR A 9 4.25 -1.91 -12.13
C THR A 9 5.60 -2.39 -12.67
N THR A 10 5.75 -2.48 -14.00
CA THR A 10 7.00 -2.88 -14.65
C THR A 10 8.10 -1.84 -14.45
N TRP A 11 7.76 -0.55 -14.53
CA TRP A 11 8.66 0.55 -14.25
C TRP A 11 9.13 0.55 -12.79
N LEU A 12 8.22 0.25 -11.85
CA LEU A 12 8.54 0.13 -10.43
C LEU A 12 9.54 -1.02 -10.17
N VAL A 13 9.29 -2.21 -10.73
CA VAL A 13 10.17 -3.38 -10.58
C VAL A 13 11.57 -3.09 -11.14
N ARG A 14 11.66 -2.45 -12.30
CA ARG A 14 12.95 -2.07 -12.92
C ARG A 14 13.72 -1.01 -12.13
N THR A 15 13.02 -0.08 -11.51
CA THR A 15 13.64 0.99 -10.72
C THR A 15 14.18 0.41 -9.41
N LEU A 16 13.43 -0.48 -8.75
CA LEU A 16 13.85 -1.17 -7.53
C LEU A 16 15.03 -2.13 -7.77
N ALA A 17 15.10 -2.75 -8.94
CA ALA A 17 16.20 -3.66 -9.29
C ALA A 17 17.54 -2.94 -9.59
N GLN A 18 17.51 -1.62 -9.86
CA GLN A 18 18.69 -0.85 -10.25
C GLN A 18 19.32 -0.02 -9.12
N GLU A 19 18.66 0.11 -7.96
CA GLU A 19 19.19 0.84 -6.81
C GLU A 19 20.16 -0.05 -6.00
N PRO A 20 21.48 0.22 -5.98
CA PRO A 20 22.46 -0.58 -5.25
C PRO A 20 22.57 -0.18 -3.76
N ALA A 21 21.76 0.77 -3.30
CA ALA A 21 21.76 1.28 -1.93
C ALA A 21 20.74 0.51 -1.07
N GLY A 22 21.13 -0.69 -0.64
CA GLY A 22 20.50 -1.44 0.46
C GLY A 22 19.03 -1.80 0.24
N SER A 23 18.74 -3.09 0.09
CA SER A 23 17.38 -3.65 0.09
C SER A 23 16.42 -2.96 1.09
N ASP A 24 16.94 -2.53 2.24
CA ASP A 24 16.18 -1.83 3.28
C ASP A 24 15.67 -0.43 2.89
N ALA A 25 16.43 0.37 2.14
CA ALA A 25 16.00 1.71 1.71
C ALA A 25 14.92 1.62 0.62
N ALA A 26 15.08 0.67 -0.30
CA ALA A 26 14.07 0.35 -1.30
C ALA A 26 12.77 -0.15 -0.65
N VAL A 27 12.86 -1.05 0.33
CA VAL A 27 11.72 -1.52 1.12
C VAL A 27 11.05 -0.37 1.88
N ALA A 28 11.83 0.51 2.52
CA ALA A 28 11.30 1.67 3.24
C ALA A 28 10.52 2.62 2.31
N LEU A 29 11.02 2.87 1.09
CA LEU A 29 10.33 3.69 0.10
C LEU A 29 9.02 3.03 -0.37
N MET A 30 9.02 1.71 -0.59
CA MET A 30 7.83 0.96 -0.97
C MET A 30 6.76 1.00 0.12
N VAL A 31 7.17 0.82 1.38
CA VAL A 31 6.30 0.94 2.56
C VAL A 31 5.65 2.32 2.61
N GLU A 32 6.44 3.38 2.46
CA GLU A 32 5.93 4.76 2.48
C GLU A 32 4.94 5.02 1.33
N ARG A 33 5.20 4.49 0.13
CA ARG A 33 4.29 4.60 -1.00
C ARG A 33 2.96 3.88 -0.75
N LEU A 34 3.00 2.70 -0.15
CA LEU A 34 1.78 1.97 0.22
C LEU A 34 0.97 2.70 1.31
N ARG A 35 1.63 3.36 2.26
CA ARG A 35 0.95 4.19 3.26
C ARG A 35 0.18 5.35 2.63
N ARG A 36 0.76 6.02 1.63
CA ARG A 36 0.07 7.09 0.89
C ARG A 36 -1.11 6.56 0.08
N MET A 37 -0.90 5.44 -0.61
CA MET A 37 -1.97 4.78 -1.36
C MET A 37 -3.13 4.36 -0.44
N GLU A 38 -2.83 3.90 0.77
CA GLU A 38 -3.87 3.59 1.76
C GLU A 38 -4.66 4.82 2.19
N GLU A 39 -3.98 5.93 2.46
CA GLU A 39 -4.63 7.18 2.86
C GLU A 39 -5.52 7.72 1.73
N GLU A 40 -5.01 7.75 0.51
CA GLU A 40 -5.79 8.15 -0.67
C GLU A 40 -7.01 7.24 -0.89
N ALA A 41 -6.82 5.93 -0.71
CA ALA A 41 -7.91 4.95 -0.81
C ALA A 41 -8.97 5.16 0.29
N ARG A 42 -8.56 5.49 1.52
CA ARG A 42 -9.48 5.79 2.62
C ARG A 42 -10.28 7.06 2.34
N LEU A 43 -9.61 8.14 1.94
CA LEU A 43 -10.24 9.42 1.62
C LEU A 43 -11.14 9.33 0.38
N GLY A 44 -10.77 8.49 -0.59
CA GLY A 44 -11.53 8.26 -1.82
C GLY A 44 -12.69 7.27 -1.67
N GLY A 45 -12.93 6.71 -0.48
CA GLY A 45 -14.02 5.73 -0.28
C GLY A 45 -13.79 4.40 -1.01
N ALA A 46 -12.53 3.99 -1.19
CA ALA A 46 -12.19 2.74 -1.84
C ALA A 46 -12.82 1.53 -1.14
N SER A 47 -13.04 0.47 -1.90
CA SER A 47 -13.65 -0.75 -1.37
C SER A 47 -12.78 -1.37 -0.27
N ARG A 48 -13.44 -2.07 0.67
CA ARG A 48 -12.75 -2.87 1.70
C ARG A 48 -11.71 -3.82 1.11
N GLN A 49 -11.99 -4.39 -0.06
CA GLN A 49 -11.05 -5.30 -0.74
C GLN A 49 -9.78 -4.57 -1.19
N ALA A 50 -9.89 -3.34 -1.71
CA ALA A 50 -8.74 -2.55 -2.12
C ALA A 50 -7.85 -2.20 -0.91
N LEU A 51 -8.47 -1.77 0.20
CA LEU A 51 -7.77 -1.49 1.44
C LEU A 51 -7.06 -2.73 2.01
N GLN A 52 -7.71 -3.90 1.99
CA GLN A 52 -7.10 -5.16 2.44
C GLN A 52 -5.88 -5.57 1.58
N LYS A 53 -5.91 -5.32 0.26
CA LYS A 53 -4.75 -5.58 -0.62
C LYS A 53 -3.57 -4.67 -0.30
N ILE A 54 -3.82 -3.40 0.00
CA ILE A 54 -2.76 -2.45 0.38
C ILE A 54 -2.13 -2.85 1.71
N MET A 55 -2.95 -3.23 2.70
CA MET A 55 -2.46 -3.73 3.98
C MET A 55 -1.63 -5.01 3.85
N SER A 56 -2.09 -5.98 3.05
CA SER A 56 -1.36 -7.24 2.90
C SER A 56 0.01 -7.00 2.26
N ALA A 57 0.11 -6.08 1.29
CA ALA A 57 1.38 -5.65 0.71
C ALA A 57 2.31 -5.00 1.75
N ARG A 58 1.79 -4.14 2.63
CA ARG A 58 2.57 -3.52 3.72
C ARG A 58 3.10 -4.57 4.70
N ARG A 59 2.26 -5.55 5.06
CA ARG A 59 2.64 -6.65 5.96
C ARG A 59 3.75 -7.52 5.38
N VAL A 60 3.71 -7.82 4.08
CA VAL A 60 4.78 -8.57 3.39
C VAL A 60 6.12 -7.82 3.42
N LEU A 61 6.07 -6.49 3.38
CA LEU A 61 7.25 -5.62 3.47
C LEU A 61 7.69 -5.30 4.91
N GLY A 62 7.10 -5.96 5.91
CA GLY A 62 7.48 -5.78 7.31
C GLY A 62 6.90 -4.54 7.99
N ASP A 63 5.85 -3.93 7.43
CA ASP A 63 5.09 -2.83 8.04
C ASP A 63 3.73 -3.34 8.55
N PRO A 64 3.64 -3.78 9.83
CA PRO A 64 2.48 -4.50 10.35
C PRO A 64 1.34 -3.57 10.83
N ALA A 65 1.35 -2.27 10.53
CA ALA A 65 0.35 -1.38 11.12
C ALA A 65 -1.06 -1.75 10.62
N ASP A 66 -1.86 -2.31 11.52
CA ASP A 66 -3.27 -2.57 11.30
C ASP A 66 -4.07 -1.27 11.33
N PHE A 67 -5.27 -1.27 10.73
CA PHE A 67 -6.24 -0.20 10.93
C PHE A 67 -6.36 0.05 12.44
N GLY A 68 -5.94 1.25 12.88
CA GLY A 68 -6.44 1.80 14.13
C GLY A 68 -7.95 1.61 14.10
N THR A 69 -8.48 0.98 15.16
CA THR A 69 -9.85 0.47 15.25
C THR A 69 -10.78 1.38 14.49
N VAL A 70 -11.23 0.93 13.30
CA VAL A 70 -12.32 1.62 12.61
C VAL A 70 -13.42 1.67 13.66
N PRO A 71 -13.90 2.84 14.12
CA PRO A 71 -14.98 2.88 15.09
C PRO A 71 -16.12 2.11 14.45
N THR A 72 -16.33 0.89 14.92
CA THR A 72 -17.46 0.09 14.50
C THR A 72 -18.65 0.87 15.02
N ALA A 73 -19.37 1.56 14.13
CA ALA A 73 -20.65 2.18 14.42
C ALA A 73 -21.73 1.10 14.55
N PHE A 74 -21.44 0.04 15.31
CA PHE A 74 -22.44 -0.89 15.81
C PHE A 74 -22.31 -0.90 17.32
N SER A 75 -23.10 -0.02 17.94
CA SER A 75 -23.62 -0.24 19.27
C SER A 75 -24.75 -1.27 19.13
N PRO A 76 -24.62 -2.50 19.61
CA PRO A 76 -25.78 -3.23 20.07
C PRO A 76 -26.13 -2.68 21.46
N GLU A 77 -27.41 -2.40 21.66
CA GLU A 77 -28.01 -2.06 22.96
C GLU A 77 -27.75 -3.12 24.04
#